data_AF-A0A927X8G9-F1
#
_entry.id   AF-A0A927X8G9-F1
#
_cell.length_a   1.000
_cell.length_b   1.000
_cell.length_c   1.000
_cell.angle_alpha   90.00
_cell.angle_beta   90.00
_cell.angle_gamma   90.00
#
_symmetry.space_group_name_H-M   'P 1'
#
loop_
_entity.id
_entity.type
_entity.pdbx_description
1 polymer ?
#
loop_
_entity_poly.entity_id
_entity_poly.type
_entity_poly.pdbx_seq_one_letter_code
_entity_poly.pdbx_strand_id
1 'polypeptide(L)'
;MKKIINKFKLYLYFILTIIISNLSLSTFNNLGLSDNITKIISIIIFIIFFFIAGFIKGKNIDKKGYIQGLKVGIKLSLILFLLSLFNYSFDIKTIIYYSILILAATLGSTFGINKK
;
A
#
# COMPACT_ATOMS: atom_id res chain seq x y z
N MET A 1 -10.86 22.38 10.25
CA MET A 1 -10.33 22.03 8.90
C MET A 1 -9.01 21.23 8.91
N LYS A 2 -7.95 21.64 9.63
CA LYS A 2 -6.64 20.92 9.69
C LYS A 2 -6.70 19.41 10.01
N LYS A 3 -7.61 18.97 10.90
CA LYS A 3 -7.74 17.56 11.32
C LYS A 3 -8.26 16.62 10.21
N ILE A 4 -9.07 17.15 9.28
CA ILE A 4 -9.63 16.41 8.14
C ILE A 4 -8.56 16.26 7.04
N ILE A 5 -7.82 17.34 6.77
CA ILE A 5 -6.73 17.37 5.77
C ILE A 5 -5.67 16.31 6.09
N ASN A 6 -5.28 16.15 7.36
CA ASN A 6 -4.33 15.12 7.78
C ASN A 6 -4.85 13.68 7.62
N LYS A 7 -6.17 13.44 7.63
CA LYS A 7 -6.72 12.11 7.33
C LYS A 7 -6.62 11.78 5.84
N PHE A 8 -6.87 12.76 4.96
CA PHE A 8 -6.82 12.59 3.51
C PHE A 8 -5.40 12.51 2.94
N LYS A 9 -4.43 13.11 3.63
CA LYS A 9 -3.02 13.13 3.22
C LYS A 9 -2.44 11.73 2.93
N LEU A 10 -2.82 10.71 3.69
CA LEU A 10 -2.36 9.33 3.48
C LEU A 10 -2.88 8.74 2.15
N TYR A 11 -4.15 8.97 1.81
CA TYR A 11 -4.71 8.49 0.55
C TYR A 11 -4.15 9.26 -0.65
N LEU A 12 -3.91 10.56 -0.49
CA LEU A 12 -3.23 11.36 -1.51
C LEU A 12 -1.82 10.82 -1.79
N TYR A 13 -1.04 10.54 -0.74
CA TYR A 13 0.27 9.90 -0.90
C TYR A 13 0.17 8.54 -1.58
N PHE A 14 -0.86 7.75 -1.26
CA PHE A 14 -1.05 6.46 -1.90
C PHE A 14 -1.31 6.59 -3.41
N ILE A 15 -2.20 7.50 -3.81
CA ILE A 15 -2.48 7.78 -5.23
C ILE A 15 -1.21 8.26 -5.94
N LEU A 16 -0.44 9.16 -5.32
CA LEU A 16 0.84 9.62 -5.86
C LEU A 16 1.84 8.47 -6.02
N THR A 17 1.95 7.57 -5.04
CA THR A 17 2.82 6.39 -5.14
C THR A 17 2.39 5.49 -6.30
N ILE A 18 1.08 5.28 -6.51
CA ILE A 18 0.57 4.52 -7.66
C ILE A 18 1.00 5.20 -8.98
N ILE A 19 0.79 6.50 -9.14
CA ILE A 19 1.10 7.22 -10.39
C ILE A 19 2.62 7.20 -10.65
N ILE A 20 3.42 7.57 -9.65
CA ILE A 20 4.88 7.67 -9.78
C ILE A 20 5.50 6.31 -10.06
N SER A 21 5.06 5.25 -9.37
CA SER A 21 5.59 3.90 -9.59
C SER A 21 5.24 3.36 -10.98
N ASN A 22 4.02 3.58 -11.47
CA ASN A 22 3.66 3.13 -12.82
C ASN A 22 4.42 3.90 -13.90
N LEU A 23 4.57 5.22 -13.76
CA LEU A 23 5.35 6.03 -14.70
C LEU A 23 6.81 5.58 -14.73
N SER A 24 7.46 5.43 -13.57
CA SER A 24 8.86 5.01 -13.53
C SER A 24 9.08 3.58 -14.03
N LEU A 25 8.18 2.64 -13.70
CA LEU A 25 8.30 1.27 -14.19
C LEU A 25 8.05 1.18 -15.69
N SER A 26 7.15 1.99 -16.24
CA SER A 26 6.91 2.04 -17.69
C SER A 26 8.12 2.55 -18.46
N THR A 27 8.82 3.58 -17.96
CA THR A 27 10.05 4.07 -18.60
C THR A 27 11.15 3.03 -18.51
N PHE A 28 11.30 2.36 -17.37
CA PHE A 28 12.28 1.27 -17.19
C PHE A 28 12.03 0.10 -18.14
N ASN A 29 10.78 -0.30 -18.36
CA ASN A 29 10.43 -1.34 -19.30
C ASN A 29 10.83 -0.97 -20.74
N ASN A 30 10.56 0.27 -21.15
CA ASN A 30 10.94 0.80 -22.46
C ASN A 30 12.47 0.92 -22.65
N LEU A 31 13.25 1.00 -21.56
CA LEU A 31 14.71 0.99 -21.57
C LEU A 31 15.30 -0.43 -21.62
N GLY A 32 14.46 -1.47 -21.69
CA GLY A 32 14.87 -2.87 -21.85
C GLY A 32 14.91 -3.70 -20.56
N LEU A 33 14.40 -3.19 -19.43
CA LEU A 33 14.20 -4.01 -18.24
C LEU A 33 13.05 -4.99 -18.45
N SER A 34 13.21 -6.25 -18.02
CA SER A 34 12.18 -7.26 -18.25
C SER A 34 10.90 -7.01 -17.43
N ASP A 35 9.76 -7.37 -18.00
CA ASP A 35 8.43 -7.29 -17.36
C ASP A 35 8.36 -8.00 -16.00
N ASN A 36 9.10 -9.10 -15.84
CA ASN A 36 9.11 -9.84 -14.58
C ASN A 36 9.84 -9.05 -13.47
N ILE A 37 10.93 -8.37 -13.82
CA ILE A 37 11.68 -7.54 -12.87
C ILE A 37 10.84 -6.33 -12.45
N THR A 38 10.19 -5.65 -13.40
CA THR A 38 9.33 -4.49 -13.10
C THR A 38 8.13 -4.86 -12.23
N LYS A 39 7.53 -6.04 -12.42
CA LYS A 39 6.49 -6.60 -11.53
C LYS A 39 7.00 -6.88 -10.11
N ILE A 40 8.19 -7.44 -9.95
CA ILE A 40 8.76 -7.70 -8.62
C ILE A 40 9.04 -6.37 -7.91
N ILE A 41 9.61 -5.39 -8.62
CA ILE A 41 9.87 -4.05 -8.07
C ILE A 41 8.57 -3.38 -7.63
N SER A 42 7.50 -3.47 -8.43
CA SER A 42 6.20 -2.88 -8.08
C SER A 42 5.65 -3.48 -6.79
N ILE A 43 5.69 -4.80 -6.64
CA ILE A 43 5.26 -5.51 -5.43
C ILE A 43 6.05 -5.00 -4.21
N ILE A 44 7.38 -4.89 -4.31
CA ILE A 44 8.24 -4.40 -3.23
C ILE A 44 7.88 -2.96 -2.83
N ILE A 45 7.67 -2.07 -3.81
CA ILE A 45 7.28 -0.67 -3.56
C ILE A 45 5.96 -0.63 -2.76
N PHE A 46 4.95 -1.39 -3.17
CA PHE A 46 3.66 -1.41 -2.48
C PHE A 46 3.75 -2.04 -1.09
N ILE A 47 4.54 -3.10 -0.90
CA ILE A 47 4.78 -3.68 0.44
C ILE A 47 5.40 -2.64 1.38
N ILE A 48 6.43 -1.93 0.92
CA ILE A 48 7.11 -0.89 1.70
C ILE A 48 6.11 0.24 2.04
N PHE A 49 5.32 0.69 1.07
CA PHE A 49 4.33 1.73 1.29
C PHE A 49 3.28 1.31 2.34
N PHE A 50 2.71 0.11 2.22
CA PHE A 50 1.72 -0.40 3.16
C PHE A 50 2.32 -0.55 4.57
N PHE A 51 3.56 -1.02 4.67
CA PHE A 51 4.28 -1.09 5.93
C PHE A 51 4.46 0.30 6.57
N ILE A 52 4.97 1.29 5.82
CA ILE A 52 5.17 2.67 6.32
C ILE A 52 3.83 3.30 6.72
N ALA A 53 2.79 3.14 5.90
CA ALA A 53 1.45 3.64 6.19
C ALA A 53 0.90 3.02 7.50
N GLY A 54 1.06 1.71 7.66
CA GLY A 54 0.74 1.00 8.90
C GLY A 54 1.53 1.53 10.09
N PHE A 55 2.84 1.71 9.94
CA PHE A 55 3.76 2.18 10.97
C PHE A 55 3.40 3.58 11.48
N ILE A 56 3.22 4.55 10.59
CA ILE A 56 2.83 5.93 10.94
C ILE A 56 1.48 5.92 11.66
N LYS A 57 0.51 5.11 11.22
CA LYS A 57 -0.80 5.01 11.88
C LYS A 57 -0.73 4.27 13.20
N GLY A 58 0.12 3.26 13.33
CA GLY A 58 0.34 2.51 14.57
C GLY A 58 0.91 3.39 15.67
N LYS A 59 1.91 4.23 15.36
CA LYS A 59 2.56 5.13 16.33
C LYS A 59 1.58 6.07 17.05
N ASN A 60 0.42 6.36 16.46
CA ASN A 60 -0.57 7.29 17.01
C ASN A 60 -1.64 6.63 17.90
N ILE A 61 -1.49 5.36 18.29
CA ILE A 61 -2.56 4.58 18.94
C ILE A 61 -2.04 3.87 20.19
N ASP A 62 -2.86 3.84 21.24
CA ASP A 62 -2.44 3.35 22.56
C ASP A 62 -2.47 1.83 22.71
N LYS A 63 -3.35 1.15 21.97
CA LYS A 63 -3.53 -0.31 22.06
C LYS A 63 -3.87 -0.93 20.70
N LYS A 64 -3.60 -2.22 20.56
CA LYS A 64 -4.04 -3.09 19.45
C LYS A 64 -3.58 -2.66 18.04
N GLY A 65 -2.26 -2.60 17.84
CA GLY A 65 -1.64 -2.15 16.59
C GLY A 65 -2.00 -3.01 15.38
N TYR A 66 -2.14 -4.32 15.59
CA TYR A 66 -2.58 -5.25 14.57
C TYR A 66 -3.98 -4.90 14.02
N ILE A 67 -4.93 -4.47 14.87
CA ILE A 67 -6.27 -4.03 14.43
C ILE A 67 -6.19 -2.77 13.59
N GLN A 68 -5.34 -1.82 13.98
CA GLN A 68 -5.18 -0.62 13.18
C GLN A 68 -4.56 -0.94 11.83
N GLY A 69 -3.49 -1.72 11.81
CA GLY A 69 -2.83 -2.10 10.56
C GLY A 69 -3.77 -2.87 9.64
N LEU A 70 -4.64 -3.73 10.17
CA LEU A 70 -5.71 -4.38 9.40
C LEU A 70 -6.65 -3.33 8.79
N LYS A 71 -7.13 -2.37 9.57
CA LYS A 71 -8.00 -1.29 9.09
C LYS A 71 -7.33 -0.44 8.00
N VAL A 72 -6.03 -0.16 8.13
CA VAL A 72 -5.27 0.61 7.14
C VAL A 72 -5.07 -0.20 5.87
N GLY A 73 -4.61 -1.45 6.01
CA GLY A 73 -4.41 -2.39 4.91
C GLY A 73 -5.68 -2.57 4.09
N ILE A 74 -6.80 -2.90 4.73
CA ILE A 74 -8.10 -3.10 4.06
C ILE A 74 -8.53 -1.85 3.30
N LYS A 75 -8.37 -0.65 3.86
CA LYS A 75 -8.76 0.60 3.19
C LYS A 75 -7.91 0.88 1.95
N LEU A 76 -6.60 0.67 2.03
CA LEU A 76 -5.70 0.88 0.91
C LEU A 76 -5.85 -0.20 -0.16
N SER A 77 -6.04 -1.46 0.22
CA SER A 77 -6.29 -2.56 -0.72
C SER A 77 -7.64 -2.40 -1.42
N LEU A 78 -8.65 -1.85 -0.74
CA LEU A 78 -9.95 -1.57 -1.35
C LEU A 78 -9.84 -0.50 -2.45
N ILE A 79 -8.95 0.49 -2.30
CA ILE A 79 -8.65 1.46 -3.37
C ILE A 79 -8.01 0.75 -4.58
N LEU A 80 -7.04 -0.15 -4.35
CA LEU A 80 -6.43 -0.93 -5.43
C LEU A 80 -7.44 -1.84 -6.13
N PHE A 81 -8.36 -2.43 -5.37
CA PHE A 81 -9.42 -3.27 -5.91
C PHE A 81 -10.38 -2.45 -6.79
N LEU A 82 -10.80 -1.27 -6.34
CA LEU A 82 -11.62 -0.38 -7.17
C LEU A 82 -10.90 0.05 -8.46
N LEU A 83 -9.58 0.28 -8.40
CA LEU A 83 -8.78 0.58 -9.58
C LEU A 83 -8.63 -0.64 -10.52
N SER A 84 -8.57 -1.86 -9.99
CA SER A 84 -8.42 -3.06 -10.82
C SER A 84 -9.71 -3.44 -11.57
N LEU A 85 -10.88 -3.01 -11.09
CA LEU A 85 -12.15 -3.19 -11.79
C LEU A 85 -12.16 -2.58 -13.21
N PHE A 86 -11.36 -1.52 -13.44
CA PHE A 86 -11.25 -0.91 -14.77
C PHE A 86 -10.55 -1.82 -15.80
N ASN A 87 -9.77 -2.81 -15.36
CA ASN A 87 -9.00 -3.72 -16.22
C ASN A 87 -9.61 -5.13 -16.33
N TYR A 88 -10.85 -5.34 -15.87
CA TYR A 88 -11.71 -6.53 -16.02
C TYR A 88 -11.11 -7.93 -15.71
N SER A 89 -9.92 -8.02 -15.13
CA SER A 89 -9.21 -9.29 -14.89
C SER A 89 -9.00 -9.51 -13.39
N PHE A 90 -9.99 -10.11 -12.74
CA PHE A 90 -9.87 -10.53 -11.34
C PHE A 90 -9.41 -12.00 -11.26
N ASP A 91 -8.16 -12.22 -10.83
CA ASP A 91 -7.54 -13.54 -10.65
C ASP A 91 -7.25 -13.80 -9.16
N ILE A 92 -7.16 -15.07 -8.77
CA ILE A 92 -6.84 -15.49 -7.40
C ILE A 92 -5.48 -14.98 -6.93
N LYS A 93 -4.55 -14.78 -7.87
CA LYS A 93 -3.24 -14.14 -7.61
C LYS A 93 -3.41 -12.72 -7.05
N THR A 94 -4.43 -11.99 -7.48
CA THR A 94 -4.75 -10.65 -6.98
C THR A 94 -5.20 -10.67 -5.52
N ILE A 95 -5.95 -11.71 -5.10
CA ILE A 95 -6.35 -11.90 -3.70
C ILE A 95 -5.14 -12.17 -2.81
N ILE A 96 -4.21 -13.03 -3.26
CA ILE A 96 -2.97 -13.33 -2.54
C ILE A 96 -2.13 -12.06 -2.41
N TYR A 97 -2.00 -11.29 -3.49
CA TYR A 97 -1.28 -10.02 -3.49
C TYR A 97 -1.86 -9.02 -2.47
N TYR A 98 -3.18 -8.81 -2.46
CA TYR A 98 -3.80 -7.92 -1.47
C TYR A 98 -3.65 -8.43 -0.03
N SER A 99 -3.68 -9.74 0.17
CA SER A 99 -3.45 -10.34 1.49
C SER A 99 -2.05 -10.04 2.01
N ILE A 100 -1.03 -10.16 1.16
CA ILE A 100 0.37 -9.80 1.49
C ILE A 100 0.48 -8.31 1.87
N LEU A 101 -0.16 -7.42 1.12
CA LEU A 101 -0.16 -5.99 1.42
C LEU A 101 -0.84 -5.66 2.76
N ILE A 102 -1.99 -6.29 3.04
CA ILE A 102 -2.68 -6.14 4.31
C ILE A 102 -1.76 -6.60 5.45
N LEU A 103 -1.10 -7.76 5.30
CA LEU A 103 -0.13 -8.25 6.28
C LEU A 103 1.03 -7.25 6.49
N ALA A 104 1.58 -6.68 5.42
CA ALA A 104 2.62 -5.65 5.54
C ALA A 104 2.16 -4.44 6.36
N ALA A 105 0.93 -3.95 6.14
CA ALA A 105 0.36 -2.86 6.94
C ALA A 105 0.11 -3.27 8.40
N THR A 106 -0.31 -4.51 8.66
CA THR A 106 -0.46 -5.04 10.03
C THR A 106 0.86 -5.04 10.78
N LEU A 107 1.91 -5.59 10.16
CA LEU A 107 3.25 -5.64 10.71
C LEU A 107 3.76 -4.22 10.98
N GLY A 108 3.68 -3.34 9.98
CA GLY A 108 4.06 -1.94 10.12
C GLY A 108 3.40 -1.29 11.33
N SER A 109 2.08 -1.46 11.49
CA SER A 109 1.34 -0.89 12.61
C SER A 109 1.69 -1.48 13.97
N THR A 110 1.97 -2.79 14.05
CA THR A 110 2.45 -3.42 15.28
C THR A 110 3.82 -2.89 15.69
N PHE A 111 4.76 -2.74 14.75
CA PHE A 111 6.05 -2.12 15.02
C PHE A 111 5.90 -0.64 15.41
N GLY A 112 4.98 0.07 14.77
CA GLY A 112 4.71 1.48 15.03
C GLY A 112 4.23 1.74 16.45
N ILE A 113 3.36 0.88 17.01
CA ILE A 113 2.91 1.01 18.40
C ILE A 113 4.06 0.86 19.40
N ASN A 114 4.97 -0.09 19.15
CA ASN A 114 6.08 -0.37 20.07
C ASN A 114 7.20 0.69 20.00
N LYS A 115 7.21 1.54 18.96
CA LYS A 115 8.17 2.66 18.77
C LYS A 115 7.58 4.03 19.14
N LYS A 116 6.58 4.04 20.02
CA LYS A 116 6.06 5.28 20.61
C LYS A 116 7.12 6.03 21.39
#